data_AF-A0A957BBW0-F1
#
_entry.id   AF-A0A957BBW0-F1
#
_cell.length_a   1.000
_cell.length_b   1.000
_cell.length_c   1.000
_cell.angle_alpha   90.00
_cell.angle_beta   90.00
_cell.angle_gamma   90.00
#
_symmetry.space_group_name_H-M   'P 1'
#
loop_
_entity.id
_entity.type
_entity.pdbx_description
1 polymer ?
#
loop_
_entity_poly.entity_id
_entity_poly.type
_entity_poly.pdbx_seq_one_letter_code
_entity_poly.pdbx_strand_id
1 'polypeptide(L)'
;MWRNIWRIVAVLMIGIIIAGIVLLLNFTAPNPTGRRYSSEVVNLDLSNGDKGTDGERILATDLNAPNNNVEKHCICGAMAATTSQCNLCRVTITSVNTYRLPDFFTEAYIADSKNRNSWQSLDTREYAQMTDYADAASALDIPLWVFVRVDTIVDQPMYDLVRSTGGDIVHYFAVPDWVDPVNIIAIVGIILGSLIVVFVLWREFRETRHMSQIYRDVPEEEPESPTNRSFPAAPKQDDPGVVIHVTHQKMDDAEEFMDKVKNRVEKTNGNGHFSINVDVVDDDES
;
A
#
# COMPACT_ATOMS: atom_id res chain seq x y z
N MET A 1 9.11 -2.85 -30.61
CA MET A 1 9.76 -2.14 -29.48
C MET A 1 8.86 -1.03 -28.92
N TRP A 2 8.39 -0.08 -29.72
CA TRP A 2 7.54 1.05 -29.27
C TRP A 2 6.24 0.65 -28.54
N ARG A 3 5.56 -0.42 -28.97
CA ARG A 3 4.35 -0.93 -28.32
C ARG A 3 4.59 -1.37 -26.86
N ASN A 4 5.75 -1.96 -26.58
CA ASN A 4 6.07 -2.41 -25.23
C ASN A 4 6.33 -1.23 -24.28
N ILE A 5 6.88 -0.13 -24.80
CA ILE A 5 7.12 1.09 -24.01
C ILE A 5 5.79 1.66 -23.50
N TRP A 6 4.76 1.79 -24.35
CA TRP A 6 3.45 2.31 -23.92
C TRP A 6 2.73 1.44 -22.91
N ARG A 7 2.87 0.12 -23.03
CA ARG A 7 2.32 -0.83 -22.05
C ARG A 7 3.00 -0.68 -20.69
N ILE A 8 4.33 -0.54 -20.67
CA ILE A 8 5.08 -0.27 -19.43
C ILE A 8 4.62 1.06 -18.82
N VAL A 9 4.49 2.13 -19.63
CA VAL A 9 3.99 3.43 -19.15
C VAL A 9 2.58 3.29 -18.55
N ALA A 10 1.67 2.58 -19.21
CA ALA A 10 0.32 2.36 -18.69
C ALA A 10 0.33 1.62 -17.35
N VAL A 11 1.13 0.56 -17.21
CA VAL A 11 1.27 -0.18 -15.94
C VAL A 11 1.82 0.71 -14.83
N LEU A 12 2.85 1.52 -15.11
CA LEU A 12 3.38 2.47 -14.13
C LEU A 12 2.33 3.50 -13.70
N MET A 13 1.55 4.04 -14.65
CA MET A 13 0.48 5.00 -14.36
C MET A 13 -0.64 4.38 -13.54
N ILE A 14 -1.01 3.13 -13.80
CA ILE A 14 -1.96 2.39 -12.94
C ILE A 14 -1.41 2.28 -11.52
N GLY A 15 -0.11 2.00 -11.34
CA GLY A 15 0.54 2.01 -10.04
C GLY A 15 0.43 3.35 -9.31
N ILE A 16 0.66 4.46 -10.03
CA ILE A 16 0.49 5.83 -9.49
C ILE A 16 -0.96 6.10 -9.09
N ILE A 17 -1.93 5.68 -9.90
CA ILE A 17 -3.36 5.83 -9.58
C ILE A 17 -3.71 5.06 -8.31
N ILE A 18 -3.28 3.80 -8.20
CA ILE A 18 -3.51 2.98 -7.00
C ILE A 18 -2.90 3.63 -5.77
N ALA A 19 -1.64 4.08 -5.84
CA ALA A 19 -0.99 4.79 -4.76
C ALA A 19 -1.73 6.09 -4.40
N GLY A 20 -2.18 6.86 -5.40
CA GLY A 20 -3.00 8.05 -5.19
C GLY A 20 -4.32 7.75 -4.47
N ILE A 21 -5.02 6.68 -4.87
CA ILE A 21 -6.25 6.23 -4.18
C ILE A 21 -5.94 5.90 -2.72
N VAL A 22 -4.86 5.16 -2.46
CA VAL A 22 -4.44 4.83 -1.08
C VAL A 22 -4.10 6.09 -0.29
N LEU A 23 -3.45 7.09 -0.89
CA LEU A 23 -3.14 8.37 -0.24
C LEU A 23 -4.39 9.19 0.07
N LEU A 24 -5.45 9.07 -0.74
CA LEU A 24 -6.77 9.67 -0.46
C LEU A 24 -7.51 8.95 0.66
N LEU A 25 -7.17 7.68 0.93
CA LEU A 25 -7.71 6.99 2.10
C LEU A 25 -7.05 7.56 3.35
N ASN A 26 -7.86 8.19 4.19
CA ASN A 26 -7.41 8.79 5.45
C ASN A 26 -6.84 7.76 6.45
N PHE A 27 -6.99 6.46 6.23
CA PHE A 27 -6.69 5.38 7.20
C PHE A 27 -5.27 4.80 7.13
N THR A 28 -4.28 5.59 6.72
CA THR A 28 -2.91 5.11 6.47
C THR A 28 -1.85 5.72 7.38
N ALA A 29 -2.26 6.39 8.46
CA ALA A 29 -1.31 7.09 9.33
C ALA A 29 -0.76 6.15 10.43
N PRO A 30 0.55 6.20 10.72
CA PRO A 30 1.19 5.39 11.75
C PRO A 30 0.97 5.99 13.15
N ASN A 31 -0.28 6.15 13.55
CA ASN A 31 -0.67 6.62 14.89
C ASN A 31 -1.88 5.81 15.40
N PRO A 32 -2.22 5.88 16.70
CA PRO A 32 -3.27 5.05 17.28
C PRO A 32 -4.66 5.21 16.64
N THR A 33 -4.98 6.36 16.04
CA THR A 33 -6.26 6.54 15.34
C THR A 33 -6.27 5.83 13.97
N GLY A 34 -5.09 5.51 13.42
CA GLY A 34 -4.90 5.07 12.04
C GLY A 34 -5.19 6.16 11.00
N ARG A 35 -5.60 7.36 11.43
CA ARG A 35 -6.09 8.44 10.56
C ARG A 35 -5.06 9.56 10.40
N ARG A 36 -5.00 10.17 9.21
CA ARG A 36 -4.17 11.37 8.98
C ARG A 36 -4.79 12.61 9.62
N TYR A 37 -6.11 12.73 9.57
CA TYR A 37 -6.88 13.81 10.19
C TYR A 37 -8.09 13.31 10.95
N SER A 38 -8.54 14.15 11.88
CA SER A 38 -9.77 13.97 12.64
C SER A 38 -10.99 13.69 11.76
N SER A 39 -11.95 12.96 12.31
CA SER A 39 -13.25 12.73 11.65
C SER A 39 -14.10 13.99 11.53
N GLU A 40 -13.88 14.97 12.40
CA GLU A 40 -14.59 16.24 12.45
C GLU A 40 -13.62 17.43 12.40
N VAL A 41 -14.11 18.56 11.91
CA VAL A 41 -13.38 19.84 11.94
C VAL A 41 -13.58 20.46 13.32
N VAL A 42 -12.48 20.87 13.97
CA VAL A 42 -12.56 21.49 15.30
C VAL A 42 -13.21 22.87 15.24
N ASN A 43 -14.01 23.21 16.26
CA ASN A 43 -14.64 24.51 16.34
C ASN A 43 -13.69 25.57 16.94
N LEU A 44 -13.32 26.56 16.12
CA LEU A 44 -12.40 27.64 16.50
C LEU A 44 -13.06 28.81 17.23
N ASP A 45 -14.39 28.91 17.21
CA ASP A 45 -15.15 30.01 17.84
C ASP A 45 -15.46 29.76 19.31
N LEU A 46 -15.08 28.58 19.82
CA LEU A 46 -15.25 28.19 21.21
C LEU A 46 -14.28 28.91 22.17
N SER A 47 -14.66 28.96 23.45
CA SER A 47 -13.76 29.38 24.53
C SER A 47 -12.56 28.41 24.64
N ASN A 48 -11.46 28.82 25.25
CA ASN A 48 -10.27 27.94 25.35
C ASN A 48 -10.55 26.61 26.07
N GLY A 49 -11.43 26.61 27.08
CA GLY A 49 -11.83 25.38 27.77
C GLY A 49 -12.72 24.49 26.91
N ASP A 50 -13.65 25.10 26.18
CA ASP A 50 -14.56 24.37 25.29
C ASP A 50 -13.82 23.82 24.06
N LYS A 51 -12.78 24.52 23.57
CA LYS A 51 -11.88 24.03 22.52
C LYS A 51 -11.16 22.74 22.92
N GLY A 52 -10.68 22.68 24.17
CA GLY A 52 -10.07 21.48 24.72
C GLY A 52 -11.07 20.33 24.73
N THR A 53 -12.23 20.56 25.35
CA THR A 53 -13.33 19.57 25.42
C THR A 53 -13.77 19.07 24.05
N ASP A 54 -13.89 19.95 23.04
CA ASP A 54 -14.26 19.57 21.67
C ASP A 54 -13.17 18.69 21.02
N GLY A 55 -11.90 19.05 21.16
CA GLY A 55 -10.77 18.25 20.67
C GLY A 55 -10.72 16.87 21.32
N GLU A 56 -10.89 16.81 22.64
CA GLU A 56 -10.96 15.56 23.40
C GLU A 56 -12.14 14.69 22.95
N ARG A 57 -13.32 15.27 22.72
CA ARG A 57 -14.50 14.52 22.23
C ARG A 57 -14.26 13.89 20.86
N ILE A 58 -13.71 14.67 19.92
CA ILE A 58 -13.41 14.19 18.56
C ILE A 58 -12.38 13.06 18.64
N LEU A 59 -11.30 13.28 19.41
CA LEU A 59 -10.23 12.29 19.54
C LEU A 59 -10.69 11.02 20.27
N ALA A 60 -11.55 11.12 21.27
CA ALA A 60 -12.13 9.96 21.95
C ALA A 60 -12.91 9.06 20.98
N THR A 61 -13.66 9.69 20.06
CA THR A 61 -14.41 8.99 19.01
C THR A 61 -13.46 8.31 18.03
N ASP A 62 -12.41 9.01 17.59
CA ASP A 62 -11.45 8.51 16.60
C ASP A 62 -10.50 7.43 17.15
N LEU A 63 -10.12 7.52 18.42
CA LEU A 63 -9.34 6.49 19.12
C LEU A 63 -10.17 5.28 19.54
N ASN A 64 -11.51 5.41 19.52
CA ASN A 64 -12.42 4.47 20.17
C ASN A 64 -12.01 4.20 21.64
N ALA A 65 -11.60 5.26 22.34
CA ALA A 65 -11.11 5.22 23.71
C ALA A 65 -11.87 6.26 24.55
N PRO A 66 -12.32 5.89 25.78
CA PRO A 66 -13.00 6.85 26.64
C PRO A 66 -12.04 7.95 27.08
N ASN A 67 -12.56 9.17 27.18
CA ASN A 67 -11.87 10.28 27.82
C ASN A 67 -11.65 9.95 29.30
N ASN A 68 -10.45 10.19 29.79
CA ASN A 68 -10.00 9.92 31.15
C ASN A 68 -10.66 10.82 32.22
N ASN A 69 -11.61 11.68 31.85
CA ASN A 69 -12.42 12.46 32.79
C ASN A 69 -13.53 11.64 33.49
N VAL A 70 -13.91 10.47 32.96
CA VAL A 70 -14.96 9.60 33.54
C VAL A 70 -14.39 8.68 34.62
N GLU A 71 -13.37 7.90 34.26
CA GLU A 71 -12.64 7.01 35.17
C GLU A 71 -11.19 7.48 35.24
N LYS A 72 -10.88 8.33 36.23
CA LYS A 72 -9.63 9.09 36.26
C LYS A 72 -8.42 8.21 36.59
N HIS A 73 -7.73 7.76 35.55
CA HIS A 73 -6.46 7.07 35.60
C HIS A 73 -5.31 8.07 35.59
N CYS A 74 -4.55 8.16 36.68
CA CYS A 74 -3.56 9.22 36.86
C CYS A 74 -2.13 8.70 36.91
N ILE A 75 -1.23 9.63 36.63
CA ILE A 75 0.19 9.57 36.98
C ILE A 75 0.32 10.22 38.36
N CYS A 76 0.76 9.47 39.36
CA CYS A 76 0.75 9.92 40.74
C CYS A 76 2.15 10.31 41.22
N GLY A 77 2.23 11.35 42.03
CA GLY A 77 3.45 11.74 42.73
C GLY A 77 3.78 10.82 43.90
N ALA A 78 5.03 10.84 44.36
CA ALA A 78 5.48 10.06 45.51
C ALA A 78 4.70 10.35 46.81
N MET A 79 4.12 11.55 46.93
CA MET A 79 3.34 11.99 48.10
C MET A 79 1.83 11.94 47.89
N ALA A 80 1.34 11.47 46.73
CA ALA A 80 -0.09 11.41 46.48
C ALA A 80 -0.71 10.14 47.08
N ALA A 81 -1.35 10.30 48.25
CA ALA A 81 -2.45 9.41 48.61
C ALA A 81 -3.58 9.61 47.58
N THR A 82 -4.21 8.52 47.13
CA THR A 82 -5.37 8.55 46.23
C THR A 82 -6.36 9.64 46.66
N THR A 83 -6.40 10.74 45.90
CA THR A 83 -7.29 11.88 46.19
C THR A 83 -8.64 11.64 45.51
N SER A 84 -9.70 12.35 45.92
CA SER A 84 -11.00 12.31 45.22
C SER A 84 -10.93 12.72 43.74
N GLN A 85 -9.80 13.25 43.29
CA GLN A 85 -9.55 13.67 41.91
C GLN A 85 -8.83 12.60 41.09
N CYS A 86 -8.45 11.48 41.70
CA CYS A 86 -7.82 10.35 41.03
C CYS A 86 -8.47 9.02 41.45
N ASN A 87 -9.13 8.34 40.53
CA ASN A 87 -9.76 7.05 40.80
C ASN A 87 -8.71 5.94 40.92
N LEU A 88 -7.68 5.97 40.06
CA LEU A 88 -6.66 4.93 39.98
C LEU A 88 -5.29 5.54 39.65
N CYS A 89 -4.28 5.28 40.48
CA CYS A 89 -2.88 5.56 40.16
C CYS A 89 -2.31 4.43 39.30
N ARG A 90 -2.03 4.68 38.02
CA ARG A 90 -1.45 3.68 37.10
C ARG A 90 0.06 3.56 37.25
N VAL A 91 0.72 4.67 37.56
CA VAL A 91 2.17 4.75 37.73
C VAL A 91 2.53 5.84 38.75
N THR A 92 3.62 5.63 39.48
CA THR A 92 4.15 6.62 40.43
C THR A 92 5.44 7.20 39.89
N ILE A 93 5.48 8.52 39.72
CA ILE A 93 6.62 9.27 39.19
C ILE A 93 7.04 10.30 40.24
N THR A 94 8.34 10.35 40.56
CA THR A 94 8.86 11.21 41.64
C THR A 94 8.92 12.69 41.26
N SER A 95 9.01 13.02 39.98
CA SER A 95 8.94 14.41 39.46
C SER A 95 7.54 15.02 39.59
N VAL A 96 6.49 14.20 39.71
CA VAL A 96 5.12 14.67 39.89
C VAL A 96 4.87 15.03 41.35
N ASN A 97 4.42 16.27 41.60
CA ASN A 97 4.13 16.75 42.96
C ASN A 97 2.87 16.11 43.56
N THR A 98 1.76 16.12 42.80
CA THR A 98 0.46 15.58 43.24
C THR A 98 0.00 14.48 42.28
N TYR A 99 -0.66 14.84 41.19
CA TYR A 99 -1.02 13.91 40.15
C TYR A 99 -1.11 14.65 38.82
N ARG A 100 -1.02 13.91 37.72
CA ARG A 100 -1.37 14.37 36.39
C ARG A 100 -2.41 13.46 35.78
N LEU A 101 -3.33 14.05 35.04
CA LEU A 101 -4.42 13.36 34.37
C LEU A 101 -4.28 13.60 32.86
N PRO A 102 -3.66 12.67 32.10
CA PRO A 102 -3.68 12.71 30.64
C PRO A 102 -5.11 12.64 30.12
N ASP A 103 -5.40 13.23 28.96
CA ASP A 103 -6.74 13.15 28.34
C ASP A 103 -7.14 11.69 28.06
N PHE A 104 -6.18 10.85 27.69
CA PHE A 104 -6.36 9.41 27.43
C PHE A 104 -5.24 8.59 28.08
N PHE A 105 -5.63 7.53 28.77
CA PHE A 105 -4.68 6.60 29.39
C PHE A 105 -5.15 5.16 29.19
N THR A 106 -4.51 4.45 28.27
CA THR A 106 -4.82 3.06 27.93
C THR A 106 -3.73 2.11 28.44
N GLU A 107 -3.82 0.82 28.10
CA GLU A 107 -2.73 -0.14 28.32
C GLU A 107 -1.64 -0.05 27.25
N ALA A 108 -1.93 0.54 26.09
CA ALA A 108 -1.03 0.58 24.95
C ALA A 108 -0.35 1.93 24.75
N TYR A 109 -0.90 3.01 25.29
CA TYR A 109 -0.37 4.36 25.13
C TYR A 109 -0.99 5.35 26.12
N ILE A 110 -0.28 6.47 26.32
CA ILE A 110 -0.80 7.72 26.87
C ILE A 110 -1.07 8.67 25.71
N ALA A 111 -2.20 9.39 25.71
CA ALA A 111 -2.44 10.42 24.72
C ALA A 111 -3.02 11.72 25.31
N ASP A 112 -2.69 12.83 24.65
CA ASP A 112 -3.15 14.18 25.01
C ASP A 112 -3.59 14.94 23.76
N SER A 113 -4.54 15.85 23.91
CA SER A 113 -5.11 16.65 22.82
C SER A 113 -4.85 18.14 23.02
N LYS A 114 -4.44 18.84 21.96
CA LYS A 114 -4.17 20.28 21.98
C LYS A 114 -4.87 20.99 20.82
N ASN A 115 -6.04 21.54 21.08
CA ASN A 115 -6.75 22.41 20.13
C ASN A 115 -6.34 23.89 20.33
N ARG A 116 -5.11 24.24 19.94
CA ARG A 116 -4.57 25.61 20.05
C ARG A 116 -3.61 25.95 18.91
N ASN A 117 -3.35 27.23 18.68
CA ASN A 117 -2.48 27.70 17.58
C ASN A 117 -0.97 27.60 17.87
N SER A 118 -0.58 27.58 19.14
CA SER A 118 0.81 27.52 19.56
C SER A 118 0.94 26.64 20.78
N TRP A 119 1.96 25.79 20.78
CA TRP A 119 2.31 24.94 21.90
C TRP A 119 3.83 24.78 21.95
N GLN A 120 4.47 25.52 22.85
CA GLN A 120 5.92 25.72 22.86
C GLN A 120 6.52 25.35 24.21
N SER A 121 7.74 24.84 24.21
CA SER A 121 8.51 24.47 25.42
C SER A 121 8.82 25.65 26.35
N LEU A 122 8.76 26.89 25.85
CA LEU A 122 8.90 28.10 26.66
C LEU A 122 7.76 28.27 27.68
N ASP A 123 6.60 27.65 27.43
CA ASP A 123 5.57 27.50 28.45
C ASP A 123 6.00 26.42 29.44
N THR A 124 6.67 26.85 30.51
CA THR A 124 7.25 25.96 31.52
C THR A 124 6.21 25.02 32.14
N ARG A 125 4.92 25.39 32.16
CA ARG A 125 3.87 24.57 32.75
C ARG A 125 3.49 23.42 31.82
N GLU A 126 3.27 23.72 30.54
CA GLU A 126 2.93 22.70 29.53
C GLU A 126 4.12 21.76 29.30
N TYR A 127 5.34 22.31 29.21
CA TYR A 127 6.54 21.50 29.07
C TYR A 127 6.78 20.58 30.28
N ALA A 128 6.60 21.09 31.51
CA ALA A 128 6.68 20.25 32.70
C ALA A 128 5.60 19.16 32.71
N GLN A 129 4.37 19.46 32.28
CA GLN A 129 3.32 18.45 32.17
C GLN A 129 3.68 17.36 31.17
N MET A 130 4.22 17.72 29.99
CA MET A 130 4.65 16.71 29.01
C MET A 130 5.85 15.91 29.48
N THR A 131 6.74 16.52 30.26
CA THR A 131 7.86 15.80 30.87
C THR A 131 7.33 14.73 31.82
N ASP A 132 6.36 15.08 32.68
CA ASP A 132 5.71 14.12 33.57
C ASP A 132 5.01 12.99 32.80
N TYR A 133 4.41 13.29 31.63
CA TYR A 133 3.78 12.28 30.77
C TYR A 133 4.80 11.40 30.08
N ALA A 134 5.92 11.96 29.63
CA ALA A 134 6.99 11.22 28.99
C ALA A 134 7.68 10.28 30.00
N ASP A 135 7.97 10.75 31.21
CA ASP A 135 8.51 9.94 32.30
C ASP A 135 7.57 8.76 32.62
N ALA A 136 6.26 9.02 32.68
CA ALA A 136 5.25 7.99 32.90
C ALA A 136 5.17 6.96 31.77
N ALA A 137 5.17 7.42 30.52
CA ALA A 137 5.19 6.60 29.32
C ALA A 137 6.43 5.69 29.29
N SER A 138 7.61 6.25 29.53
CA SER A 138 8.87 5.50 29.61
C SER A 138 8.89 4.50 30.76
N ALA A 139 8.33 4.84 31.93
CA ALA A 139 8.27 3.92 33.07
C ALA A 139 7.33 2.72 32.83
N LEU A 140 6.33 2.91 31.97
CA LEU A 140 5.36 1.87 31.58
C LEU A 140 5.72 1.14 30.28
N ASP A 141 6.79 1.54 29.61
CA ASP A 141 7.19 1.04 28.28
C ASP A 141 6.07 1.16 27.23
N ILE A 142 5.38 2.31 27.22
CA ILE A 142 4.33 2.63 26.24
C ILE A 142 4.58 4.01 25.61
N PRO A 143 4.16 4.23 24.34
CA PRO A 143 4.34 5.52 23.69
C PRO A 143 3.41 6.62 24.22
N LEU A 144 3.90 7.86 24.21
CA LEU A 144 3.13 9.09 24.39
C LEU A 144 2.75 9.68 23.03
N TRP A 145 1.46 9.88 22.80
CA TRP A 145 0.95 10.52 21.59
C TRP A 145 0.33 11.87 21.90
N VAL A 146 0.67 12.91 21.13
CA VAL A 146 0.02 14.22 21.29
C VAL A 146 -0.63 14.64 19.99
N PHE A 147 -1.94 14.83 20.02
CA PHE A 147 -2.71 15.23 18.85
C PHE A 147 -2.91 16.74 18.90
N VAL A 148 -2.39 17.43 17.90
CA VAL A 148 -2.44 18.89 17.79
C VAL A 148 -3.25 19.30 16.58
N ARG A 149 -3.57 20.58 16.48
CA ARG A 149 -4.22 21.15 15.31
C ARG A 149 -3.27 21.18 14.13
N VAL A 150 -3.81 21.07 12.91
CA VAL A 150 -2.99 21.04 11.68
C VAL A 150 -2.14 22.29 11.45
N ASP A 151 -2.50 23.41 12.05
CA ASP A 151 -1.80 24.70 12.04
C ASP A 151 -1.17 25.04 13.42
N THR A 152 -1.12 24.10 14.37
CA THR A 152 -0.41 24.32 15.63
C THR A 152 1.09 24.42 15.38
N ILE A 153 1.69 25.51 15.85
CA ILE A 153 3.15 25.66 15.89
C ILE A 153 3.68 24.96 17.13
N VAL A 154 4.50 23.94 16.91
CA VAL A 154 5.18 23.15 17.94
C VAL A 154 6.69 23.29 17.77
N ASP A 155 7.41 23.52 18.85
CA ASP A 155 8.87 23.65 18.82
C ASP A 155 9.59 22.30 18.93
N GLN A 156 10.84 22.26 18.45
CA GLN A 156 11.63 21.02 18.37
C GLN A 156 11.81 20.30 19.72
N PRO A 157 12.05 20.98 20.85
CA PRO A 157 12.20 20.30 22.15
C PRO A 157 10.96 19.50 22.55
N MET A 158 9.75 19.93 22.15
CA MET A 158 8.53 19.20 22.43
C MET A 158 8.44 17.92 21.59
N TYR A 159 8.79 17.99 20.30
CA TYR A 159 8.89 16.80 19.45
C TYR A 159 9.90 15.79 19.99
N ASP A 160 11.10 16.25 20.35
CA ASP A 160 12.15 15.37 20.83
C ASP A 160 11.73 14.67 22.13
N LEU A 161 11.06 15.38 23.03
CA LEU A 161 10.51 14.83 24.27
C LEU A 161 9.48 13.73 23.99
N VAL A 162 8.47 14.00 23.17
CA VAL A 162 7.41 13.02 22.88
C VAL A 162 7.97 11.81 22.13
N ARG A 163 8.83 12.03 21.14
CA ARG A 163 9.47 10.95 20.34
C ARG A 163 10.40 10.06 21.14
N SER A 164 10.98 10.56 22.23
CA SER A 164 11.82 9.75 23.12
C SER A 164 11.07 8.56 23.76
N THR A 165 9.73 8.62 23.80
CA THR A 165 8.87 7.54 24.31
C THR A 165 8.47 6.51 23.25
N GLY A 166 8.85 6.71 21.98
CA GLY A 166 8.37 5.90 20.84
C GLY A 166 7.03 6.34 20.24
N GLY A 167 6.40 7.38 20.77
CA GLY A 167 5.25 8.04 20.14
C GLY A 167 5.63 9.23 19.26
N ASP A 168 4.66 10.07 18.92
CA ASP A 168 4.90 11.29 18.14
C ASP A 168 3.83 12.37 18.41
N ILE A 169 4.10 13.57 17.91
CA ILE A 169 3.14 14.67 17.83
C ILE A 169 2.49 14.63 16.45
N VAL A 170 1.16 14.52 16.43
CA VAL A 170 0.37 14.35 15.21
C VAL A 170 -0.46 15.60 14.93
N HIS A 171 -0.18 16.27 13.82
CA HIS A 171 -1.01 17.35 13.27
C HIS A 171 -2.32 16.80 12.73
N TYR A 172 -3.30 16.70 13.61
CA TYR A 172 -4.47 15.85 13.45
C TYR A 172 -5.78 16.62 13.28
N PHE A 173 -6.02 17.62 14.14
CA PHE A 173 -7.31 18.31 14.14
C PHE A 173 -7.41 19.26 12.95
N ALA A 174 -8.28 18.92 12.00
CA ALA A 174 -8.55 19.75 10.83
C ALA A 174 -9.24 21.05 11.26
N VAL A 175 -8.81 22.17 10.69
CA VAL A 175 -9.43 23.49 10.89
C VAL A 175 -10.35 23.86 9.73
N PRO A 176 -11.29 24.80 9.92
CA PRO A 176 -12.05 25.35 8.82
C PRO A 176 -11.13 25.80 7.68
N ASP A 177 -11.54 25.51 6.44
CA ASP A 177 -10.81 25.83 5.22
C ASP A 177 -9.43 25.15 5.06
N TRP A 178 -9.06 24.20 5.92
CA TRP A 178 -7.84 23.42 5.74
C TRP A 178 -7.94 22.54 4.50
N VAL A 179 -6.94 22.65 3.63
CA VAL A 179 -6.80 21.79 2.45
C VAL A 179 -5.61 20.87 2.66
N ASP A 180 -5.87 19.56 2.70
CA ASP A 180 -4.81 18.56 2.82
C ASP A 180 -3.89 18.60 1.58
N PRO A 181 -2.59 18.93 1.74
CA PRO A 181 -1.64 18.93 0.63
C PRO A 181 -1.46 17.55 0.00
N VAL A 182 -1.61 16.48 0.79
CA VAL A 182 -1.52 15.10 0.29
C VAL A 182 -2.72 14.78 -0.60
N ASN A 183 -3.92 15.24 -0.26
CA ASN A 183 -5.09 15.10 -1.13
C ASN A 183 -4.90 15.84 -2.46
N ILE A 184 -4.32 17.04 -2.46
CA ILE A 184 -4.02 17.78 -3.71
C ILE A 184 -3.08 16.96 -4.60
N ILE A 185 -1.97 16.47 -4.04
CA ILE A 185 -0.98 15.68 -4.78
C ILE A 185 -1.60 14.39 -5.32
N ALA A 186 -2.40 13.70 -4.49
CA ALA A 186 -3.06 12.46 -4.88
C ALA A 186 -4.09 12.67 -6.00
N ILE A 187 -4.92 13.73 -5.91
CA ILE A 187 -5.89 14.09 -6.96
C ILE A 187 -5.17 14.40 -8.27
N VAL A 188 -4.13 15.22 -8.25
CA VAL A 188 -3.34 15.56 -9.44
C VAL A 188 -2.73 14.30 -10.06
N GLY A 189 -2.15 13.43 -9.23
CA GLY A 189 -1.58 12.16 -9.67
C GLY A 189 -2.60 11.24 -10.33
N ILE A 190 -3.79 11.11 -9.73
CA ILE A 190 -4.88 10.30 -10.29
C ILE A 190 -5.37 10.87 -11.62
N ILE A 191 -5.57 12.20 -11.72
CA ILE A 191 -6.04 12.84 -12.95
C ILE A 191 -5.02 12.64 -14.08
N LEU A 192 -3.75 12.97 -13.85
CA LEU A 192 -2.70 12.82 -14.86
C LEU A 192 -2.50 11.36 -15.26
N GLY A 193 -2.45 10.45 -14.27
CA GLY A 193 -2.34 9.01 -14.52
C GLY A 193 -3.51 8.50 -15.35
N SER A 194 -4.74 8.90 -15.02
CA SER A 194 -5.96 8.47 -15.74
C SER A 194 -5.96 8.96 -17.18
N LEU A 195 -5.58 10.23 -17.43
CA LEU A 195 -5.49 10.77 -18.79
C LEU A 195 -4.47 10.00 -19.64
N ILE A 196 -3.32 9.64 -19.08
CA ILE A 196 -2.29 8.88 -19.79
C ILE A 196 -2.79 7.46 -20.08
N VAL A 197 -3.42 6.79 -19.12
CA VAL A 197 -3.98 5.44 -19.32
C VAL A 197 -5.05 5.46 -20.41
N VAL A 198 -5.99 6.42 -20.37
CA VAL A 198 -7.02 6.58 -21.40
C VAL A 198 -6.39 6.83 -22.77
N PHE A 199 -5.36 7.69 -22.85
CA PHE A 199 -4.64 7.95 -24.09
C PHE A 199 -3.98 6.68 -24.66
N VAL A 200 -3.30 5.88 -23.82
CA VAL A 200 -2.67 4.63 -24.25
C VAL A 200 -3.70 3.62 -24.74
N LEU A 201 -4.80 3.45 -24.01
CA LEU A 201 -5.89 2.55 -24.40
C LEU A 201 -6.56 2.99 -25.71
N TRP A 202 -6.82 4.29 -25.86
CA TRP A 202 -7.40 4.85 -27.08
C TRP A 202 -6.50 4.63 -28.29
N ARG A 203 -5.19 4.81 -28.11
CA ARG A 203 -4.20 4.54 -29.16
C ARG A 203 -4.20 3.06 -29.57
N GLU A 204 -4.12 2.13 -28.62
CA GLU A 204 -4.14 0.68 -28.91
C GLU A 204 -5.45 0.27 -29.61
N PHE A 205 -6.58 0.86 -29.20
CA PHE A 205 -7.89 0.65 -29.84
C PHE A 205 -7.94 1.15 -31.29
N ARG A 206 -7.33 2.31 -31.57
CA ARG A 206 -7.26 2.86 -32.93
C ARG A 206 -6.36 2.02 -33.83
N GLU A 207 -5.21 1.57 -33.34
CA GLU A 207 -4.29 0.70 -34.08
C GLU A 207 -4.95 -0.65 -34.41
N THR A 208 -5.68 -1.26 -33.47
CA THR A 208 -6.44 -2.50 -33.71
C THR A 208 -7.57 -2.32 -34.72
N ARG A 209 -8.32 -1.20 -34.66
CA ARG A 209 -9.35 -0.92 -35.67
C ARG A 209 -8.79 -0.76 -37.08
N HIS A 210 -7.66 -0.06 -37.25
CA HIS A 210 -7.01 0.07 -38.57
C HIS A 210 -6.60 -1.29 -39.15
N MET A 211 -6.06 -2.19 -38.33
CA MET A 211 -5.71 -3.54 -38.78
C MET A 211 -6.94 -4.36 -39.18
N SER A 212 -8.05 -4.24 -38.45
CA SER A 212 -9.29 -4.96 -38.79
C SER A 212 -9.92 -4.53 -40.12
N GLN A 213 -9.67 -3.29 -40.56
CA GLN A 213 -10.13 -2.81 -41.87
C GLN A 213 -9.28 -3.39 -43.01
N ILE A 214 -7.95 -3.45 -42.85
CA ILE A 214 -7.05 -3.99 -43.89
C ILE A 214 -7.34 -5.47 -44.18
N TYR A 215 -7.66 -6.28 -43.16
CA TYR A 215 -8.04 -7.69 -43.36
C TYR A 215 -9.41 -7.88 -44.03
N ARG A 216 -10.28 -6.87 -44.01
CA ARG A 216 -11.62 -6.93 -44.60
C ARG A 216 -11.64 -6.54 -46.08
N ASP A 217 -10.61 -5.82 -46.53
CA ASP A 217 -10.45 -5.38 -47.91
C ASP A 217 -9.54 -6.33 -48.74
N VAL A 218 -9.19 -7.51 -48.22
CA VAL A 218 -8.61 -8.57 -49.04
C VAL A 218 -9.75 -9.13 -49.89
N PRO A 219 -9.78 -8.89 -51.21
CA PRO A 219 -10.82 -9.45 -52.05
C PRO A 219 -10.79 -10.97 -51.92
N GLU A 220 -11.98 -11.55 -51.83
CA GLU A 220 -12.24 -12.99 -51.95
C GLU A 220 -11.97 -13.42 -53.41
N GLU A 221 -10.79 -13.08 -53.95
CA GLU A 221 -10.28 -13.78 -55.11
C GLU A 221 -9.91 -15.17 -54.62
N GLU A 222 -10.87 -16.09 -54.76
CA GLU A 222 -10.58 -17.52 -54.82
C GLU A 222 -9.34 -17.65 -55.73
N PRO A 223 -8.21 -18.19 -55.24
CA PRO A 223 -7.12 -18.48 -56.13
C PRO A 223 -7.68 -19.41 -57.19
N GLU A 224 -7.76 -18.94 -58.44
CA GLU A 224 -8.12 -19.79 -59.57
C GLU A 224 -7.23 -21.02 -59.46
N SER A 225 -7.87 -22.16 -59.18
CA SER A 225 -7.20 -23.45 -59.06
C SER A 225 -6.29 -23.59 -60.27
N PRO A 226 -4.98 -23.80 -60.08
CA PRO A 226 -4.04 -23.86 -61.18
C PRO A 226 -4.54 -24.92 -62.16
N THR A 227 -4.96 -24.45 -63.34
CA THR A 227 -5.51 -25.27 -64.40
C THR A 227 -4.48 -26.35 -64.71
N ASN A 228 -4.81 -27.59 -64.35
CA ASN A 228 -4.24 -28.85 -64.83
C ASN A 228 -2.92 -28.71 -65.60
N ARG A 229 -1.83 -28.34 -64.91
CA ARG A 229 -0.51 -28.81 -65.34
C ARG A 229 -0.45 -30.24 -64.87
N SER A 230 -0.59 -31.15 -65.83
CA SER A 230 -0.24 -32.55 -65.69
C SER A 230 1.20 -32.64 -65.22
N PHE A 231 1.39 -32.71 -63.91
CA PHE A 231 2.65 -33.15 -63.34
C PHE A 231 2.85 -34.60 -63.80
N PRO A 232 4.02 -34.95 -64.36
CA PRO A 232 4.36 -36.35 -64.56
C PRO A 232 4.23 -37.05 -63.21
N ALA A 233 3.61 -38.22 -63.22
CA ALA A 233 3.34 -39.04 -62.04
C ALA A 233 4.58 -39.05 -61.14
N ALA A 234 4.43 -38.53 -59.92
CA ALA A 234 5.46 -38.63 -58.91
C ALA A 234 5.83 -40.11 -58.79
N PRO A 235 7.13 -40.46 -58.78
CA PRO A 235 7.54 -41.82 -58.48
C PRO A 235 6.97 -42.17 -57.11
N LYS A 236 6.43 -43.39 -56.99
CA LYS A 236 5.97 -43.95 -55.72
C LYS A 236 7.06 -43.72 -54.68
N GLN A 237 6.81 -42.79 -53.78
CA GLN A 237 7.66 -42.53 -52.64
C GLN A 237 7.25 -43.58 -51.62
N ASP A 238 8.06 -44.63 -51.51
CA ASP A 238 7.97 -45.58 -50.41
C ASP A 238 8.03 -44.78 -49.10
N ASP A 239 7.07 -45.03 -48.20
CA ASP A 239 6.91 -44.36 -46.91
C ASP A 239 8.26 -44.14 -46.22
N PRO A 240 8.79 -42.90 -46.18
CA PRO A 240 9.92 -42.62 -45.35
C PRO A 240 9.37 -42.41 -43.94
N GLY A 241 9.51 -43.43 -43.09
CA GLY A 241 9.39 -43.27 -41.66
C GLY A 241 10.19 -42.03 -41.24
N VAL A 242 9.54 -41.12 -40.52
CA VAL A 242 10.17 -39.89 -40.02
C VAL A 242 11.24 -40.30 -39.00
N VAL A 243 12.50 -40.32 -39.43
CA VAL A 243 13.65 -40.52 -38.54
C VAL A 243 14.04 -39.16 -37.96
N ILE A 244 13.79 -38.96 -36.67
CA ILE A 244 14.22 -37.76 -35.95
C ILE A 244 15.62 -38.06 -35.39
N HIS A 245 16.67 -37.50 -36.00
CA HIS A 245 18.01 -37.53 -35.43
C HIS A 245 18.10 -36.53 -34.27
N VAL A 246 18.26 -37.03 -33.05
CA VAL A 246 18.54 -36.23 -31.85
C VAL A 246 20.03 -36.29 -31.58
N THR A 247 20.77 -35.28 -32.02
CA THR A 247 22.21 -35.14 -31.71
C THR A 247 22.41 -34.32 -30.43
N HIS A 248 23.09 -34.94 -29.47
CA HIS A 248 23.60 -34.38 -28.20
C HIS A 248 22.58 -33.75 -27.26
N GLN A 249 21.98 -34.61 -26.42
CA GLN A 249 21.45 -34.21 -25.13
C GLN A 249 22.13 -35.06 -24.05
N LYS A 250 22.65 -34.43 -22.99
CA LYS A 250 23.25 -35.15 -21.86
C LYS A 250 22.23 -36.14 -21.30
N MET A 251 22.67 -37.39 -21.11
CA MET A 251 21.84 -38.56 -20.84
C MET A 251 20.95 -38.50 -19.59
N ASP A 252 21.18 -37.55 -18.68
CA ASP A 252 20.48 -37.51 -17.40
C ASP A 252 18.98 -37.17 -17.54
N ASP A 253 18.54 -36.60 -18.67
CA ASP A 253 17.16 -36.15 -18.91
C ASP A 253 16.47 -36.84 -20.11
N ALA A 254 17.04 -37.92 -20.65
CA ALA A 254 16.55 -38.55 -21.88
C ALA A 254 15.14 -39.15 -21.73
N GLU A 255 14.83 -39.76 -20.58
CA GLU A 255 13.50 -40.32 -20.31
C GLU A 255 12.43 -39.22 -20.22
N GLU A 256 12.71 -38.10 -19.54
CA GLU A 256 11.75 -36.99 -19.41
C GLU A 256 11.47 -36.33 -20.76
N PHE A 257 12.51 -36.19 -21.60
CA PHE A 257 12.34 -35.67 -22.95
C PHE A 257 11.47 -36.59 -23.81
N MET A 258 11.69 -37.91 -23.75
CA MET A 258 10.91 -38.88 -24.52
C MET A 258 9.44 -38.90 -24.10
N ASP A 259 9.15 -38.79 -22.81
CA ASP A 259 7.77 -38.69 -22.30
C ASP A 259 7.07 -37.41 -22.79
N LYS A 260 7.79 -36.28 -22.85
CA LYS A 260 7.25 -35.02 -23.39
C LYS A 260 6.96 -35.12 -24.89
N VAL A 261 7.85 -35.75 -25.67
CA VAL A 261 7.64 -35.93 -27.11
C VAL A 261 6.44 -36.84 -27.37
N LYS A 262 6.35 -37.97 -26.65
CA LYS A 262 5.24 -38.92 -26.79
C LYS A 262 3.89 -38.27 -26.47
N ASN A 263 3.80 -37.53 -25.37
CA ASN A 263 2.58 -36.80 -25.00
C ASN A 263 2.16 -35.76 -26.04
N ARG A 264 3.13 -35.08 -26.68
CA ARG A 264 2.82 -34.12 -27.75
C ARG A 264 2.30 -34.79 -29.00
N VAL A 265 2.88 -35.92 -29.39
CA VAL A 265 2.47 -36.65 -30.59
C VAL A 265 1.08 -37.27 -30.42
N GLU A 266 0.79 -37.89 -29.27
CA GLU A 266 -0.53 -38.46 -28.97
C GLU A 266 -1.63 -37.39 -28.95
N LYS A 267 -1.33 -36.19 -28.45
CA LYS A 267 -2.30 -35.08 -28.40
C LYS A 267 -2.62 -34.49 -29.77
N THR A 268 -1.74 -34.69 -30.75
CA THR A 268 -1.88 -34.10 -32.09
C THR A 268 -2.55 -35.06 -33.08
N ASN A 269 -2.49 -36.37 -32.84
CA ASN A 269 -3.03 -37.38 -33.75
C ASN A 269 -4.19 -38.16 -33.11
N GLY A 270 -5.42 -37.70 -33.34
CA GLY A 270 -6.60 -38.53 -33.12
C GLY A 270 -6.62 -39.73 -34.08
N ASN A 271 -6.26 -40.91 -33.58
CA ASN A 271 -6.42 -42.25 -34.18
C ASN A 271 -5.48 -42.69 -35.33
N GLY A 272 -4.31 -42.07 -35.52
CA GLY A 272 -3.27 -42.59 -36.44
C GLY A 272 -2.21 -43.41 -35.71
N HIS A 273 -2.04 -44.69 -36.05
CA HIS A 273 -0.94 -45.53 -35.55
C HIS A 273 0.39 -45.04 -36.15
N PHE A 274 1.30 -44.51 -35.32
CA PHE A 274 2.63 -44.08 -35.73
C PHE A 274 3.69 -44.85 -34.93
N SER A 275 4.64 -45.48 -35.61
CA SER A 275 5.78 -46.16 -35.00
C SER A 275 7.01 -45.26 -35.12
N ILE A 276 7.56 -44.83 -33.99
CA ILE A 276 8.83 -44.09 -33.93
C ILE A 276 9.92 -45.10 -33.57
N ASN A 277 10.84 -45.38 -34.50
CA ASN A 277 12.09 -46.09 -34.20
C ASN A 277 13.16 -45.06 -33.84
N VAL A 278 13.77 -45.22 -32.67
CA VAL A 278 14.90 -44.41 -32.22
C VAL A 278 16.12 -45.32 -32.16
N ASP A 279 17.07 -45.11 -33.07
CA ASP A 279 18.39 -45.74 -33.00
C ASP A 279 19.31 -44.85 -32.16
N VAL A 280 19.83 -45.41 -31.07
CA VAL A 280 20.86 -44.78 -30.25
C VAL A 280 22.20 -45.23 -30.81
N VAL A 281 22.99 -44.28 -31.30
CA VAL A 281 24.37 -44.51 -31.77
C VAL A 281 25.29 -44.10 -30.64
N ASP A 282 25.92 -45.07 -29.99
CA ASP A 282 26.98 -44.82 -29.00
C ASP A 282 28.30 -44.58 -29.75
N ASP A 283 28.74 -43.31 -29.80
CA ASP A 283 30.05 -42.92 -30.32
C ASP A 283 31.12 -43.10 -29.22
N ASP A 284 31.41 -44.34 -28.84
CA ASP A 284 32.57 -44.72 -28.02
C ASP A 284 33.51 -45.64 -28.82
N GLU A 285 34.01 -45.17 -29.95
CA GLU A 285 35.27 -45.67 -30.54
C GLU A 285 36.16 -44.50 -30.97
N SER A 286 37.00 -44.03 -30.04
CA SER A 286 38.29 -43.38 -30.33
C SER A 286 39.28 -43.58 -29.20
#